data_AF-A0A6C0IPZ2-F1
#
_entry.id   AF-A0A6C0IPZ2-F1
#
_cell.length_a   1.000
_cell.length_b   1.000
_cell.length_c   1.000
_cell.angle_alpha   90.00
_cell.angle_beta   90.00
_cell.angle_gamma   90.00
#
_symmetry.space_group_name_H-M   'P 1'
#
loop_
_entity.id
_entity.type
_entity.pdbx_description
1 polymer ?
#
loop_
_entity_poly.entity_id
_entity_poly.type
_entity_poly.pdbx_seq_one_letter_code
_entity_poly.pdbx_strand_id
1 'polypeptide(L)'
;MKLNLPLLNLSNSEMVILTFVVTGLWDVVLRIMNENFDDLPDIIKQVLPFIKYLDPYFKKHTLLAAALIAAFVGATTQPIIYSITPFPKNLNNVNYVLIFLINSFIISALYGFIMKATKLFPILEETYYKKLEEEGGVIRSMYHDGISGLIVQFTIFIILILGKMIIK
;
A
#
# COMPACT_ATOMS: atom_id res chain seq x y z
N MET A 1 2.31 -30.48 11.71
CA MET A 1 1.27 -30.34 10.67
C MET A 1 1.75 -29.28 9.67
N LYS A 2 2.16 -29.66 8.45
CA LYS A 2 2.49 -28.67 7.40
C LYS A 2 1.17 -28.08 6.92
N LEU A 3 0.87 -26.83 7.28
CA LEU A 3 -0.32 -26.13 6.80
C LEU A 3 -0.13 -25.93 5.29
N ASN A 4 -0.93 -26.59 4.45
CA ASN A 4 -0.90 -26.32 3.02
C ASN A 4 -1.78 -25.10 2.77
N LEU A 5 -1.17 -23.94 2.53
CA LEU A 5 -1.85 -22.67 2.22
C LEU A 5 -1.68 -22.33 0.73
N PRO A 6 -2.31 -23.10 -0.19
CA PRO A 6 -2.34 -22.72 -1.59
C PRO A 6 -3.18 -21.45 -1.73
N LEU A 7 -2.72 -20.51 -2.54
CA LEU A 7 -3.45 -19.28 -2.82
C LEU A 7 -4.43 -19.49 -3.97
N LEU A 8 -5.48 -18.67 -4.02
CA LEU A 8 -6.32 -18.57 -5.22
C LEU A 8 -5.44 -18.14 -6.40
N ASN A 9 -5.51 -18.88 -7.51
CA ASN A 9 -4.68 -18.61 -8.66
C ASN A 9 -5.36 -17.58 -9.56
N LEU A 10 -4.82 -16.36 -9.56
CA LEU A 10 -5.28 -15.26 -10.41
C LEU A 10 -4.25 -15.00 -11.52
N SER A 11 -4.74 -14.52 -12.67
CA SER A 11 -3.90 -13.96 -13.72
C SER A 11 -3.25 -12.64 -13.28
N ASN A 12 -2.20 -12.21 -14.00
CA ASN A 12 -1.52 -10.95 -13.69
C ASN A 12 -2.48 -9.74 -13.76
N SER A 13 -3.41 -9.74 -14.72
CA SER A 13 -4.40 -8.66 -14.86
C SER A 13 -5.37 -8.62 -13.68
N GLU A 14 -5.87 -9.78 -13.24
CA GLU A 14 -6.72 -9.88 -12.05
C GLU A 14 -5.98 -9.43 -10.79
N MET A 15 -4.69 -9.76 -10.66
CA MET A 15 -3.87 -9.29 -9.55
C MET A 15 -3.70 -7.77 -9.57
N VAL A 16 -3.50 -7.13 -10.73
CA VAL A 16 -3.42 -5.67 -10.84
C VAL A 16 -4.75 -5.01 -10.47
N ILE A 17 -5.88 -5.58 -10.92
CA ILE A 17 -7.22 -5.09 -10.56
C ILE A 17 -7.44 -5.25 -9.04
N LEU A 18 -7.04 -6.37 -8.46
CA LEU A 18 -7.15 -6.59 -7.02
C LEU A 18 -6.29 -5.59 -6.25
N THR A 19 -5.06 -5.33 -6.68
CA THR A 19 -4.20 -4.30 -6.08
C THR A 19 -4.83 -2.92 -6.19
N PHE A 20 -5.40 -2.56 -7.34
CA PHE A 20 -6.13 -1.29 -7.52
C PHE A 20 -7.21 -1.13 -6.45
N VAL A 21 -8.08 -2.14 -6.31
CA VAL A 21 -9.18 -2.12 -5.34
C VAL A 21 -8.66 -2.06 -3.90
N VAL A 22 -7.70 -2.91 -3.54
CA VAL A 22 -7.13 -2.98 -2.19
C VAL A 22 -6.46 -1.66 -1.79
N THR A 23 -5.64 -1.08 -2.67
CA THR A 23 -4.95 0.19 -2.37
C THR A 23 -5.93 1.34 -2.23
N GLY A 24 -6.96 1.42 -3.09
CA GLY A 24 -8.00 2.43 -2.95
C GLY A 24 -8.81 2.30 -1.65
N LEU A 25 -9.12 1.06 -1.23
CA LEU A 25 -9.80 0.82 0.05
C LEU A 25 -8.94 1.21 1.25
N TRP A 26 -7.63 1.00 1.20
CA TRP A 26 -6.72 1.47 2.26
C TRP A 26 -6.71 2.99 2.37
N ASP A 27 -6.80 3.72 1.27
CA ASP A 27 -6.92 5.20 1.30
C ASP A 27 -8.24 5.65 1.93
N VAL A 28 -9.36 4.94 1.66
CA VAL A 28 -10.64 5.16 2.35
C VAL A 28 -10.49 4.94 3.86
N VAL A 29 -9.82 3.87 4.29
CA VAL A 29 -9.56 3.60 5.71
C VAL A 29 -8.69 4.72 6.31
N LEU A 30 -7.61 5.12 5.64
CA LEU A 30 -6.73 6.21 6.10
C LEU A 30 -7.49 7.52 6.23
N ARG A 31 -8.43 7.80 5.32
CA ARG A 31 -9.29 8.97 5.39
C ARG A 31 -10.22 8.94 6.59
N ILE A 32 -10.90 7.82 6.84
CA ILE A 32 -11.76 7.66 8.03
C ILE A 32 -10.93 7.81 9.30
N MET A 33 -9.73 7.21 9.35
CA MET A 33 -8.81 7.37 10.48
C MET A 33 -8.34 8.81 10.67
N ASN A 34 -8.11 9.55 9.58
CA ASN A 34 -7.70 10.94 9.62
C ASN A 34 -8.84 11.86 10.11
N GLU A 35 -10.05 11.68 9.59
CA GLU A 35 -11.23 12.47 9.99
C GLU A 35 -11.61 12.25 11.46
N ASN A 36 -11.32 11.06 12.01
CA ASN A 36 -11.57 10.69 13.41
C ASN A 36 -10.26 10.59 14.22
N PHE A 37 -9.20 11.30 13.82
CA PHE A 37 -7.87 11.11 14.39
C PHE A 37 -7.82 11.30 15.91
N ASP A 38 -8.56 12.28 16.44
CA ASP A 38 -8.54 12.60 17.86
C ASP A 38 -9.20 11.50 18.73
N ASP A 39 -10.15 10.74 18.15
CA ASP A 39 -10.83 9.61 18.78
C ASP A 39 -10.06 8.29 18.66
N LEU A 40 -8.95 8.25 17.91
CA LEU A 40 -8.10 7.07 17.82
C LEU A 40 -7.38 6.78 19.15
N PRO A 41 -7.14 5.50 19.48
CA PRO A 41 -6.30 5.10 20.61
C PRO A 41 -4.94 5.81 20.60
N ASP A 42 -4.44 6.22 21.76
CA ASP A 42 -3.16 6.94 21.90
C ASP A 42 -1.98 6.18 21.29
N ILE A 43 -1.99 4.85 21.38
CA ILE A 43 -0.99 3.98 20.76
C ILE A 43 -0.96 4.21 19.24
N ILE A 44 -2.11 4.30 18.59
CA ILE A 44 -2.18 4.51 17.14
C ILE A 44 -1.69 5.91 16.78
N LYS A 45 -2.08 6.94 17.56
CA LYS A 45 -1.63 8.32 17.33
C LYS A 45 -0.11 8.46 17.49
N GLN A 46 0.50 7.74 18.43
CA GLN A 46 1.94 7.74 18.64
C GLN A 46 2.72 6.94 17.59
N VAL A 47 2.19 5.80 17.15
CA VAL A 47 2.86 4.91 16.17
C VAL A 47 2.65 5.39 14.73
N LEU A 48 1.48 5.95 14.42
CA LEU A 48 1.09 6.38 13.09
C LEU A 48 0.69 7.88 13.05
N PRO A 49 1.55 8.81 13.55
CA PRO A 49 1.23 10.24 13.56
C PRO A 49 1.07 10.81 12.14
N PHE A 50 1.67 10.14 11.13
CA PHE A 50 1.57 10.53 9.73
C PHE A 50 0.13 10.55 9.21
N ILE A 51 -0.79 9.81 9.82
CA ILE A 51 -2.20 9.82 9.42
C ILE A 51 -2.74 11.25 9.50
N LYS A 52 -2.35 12.03 10.52
CA LYS A 52 -2.75 13.44 10.65
C LYS A 52 -2.14 14.32 9.56
N TYR A 53 -1.01 13.94 8.96
CA TYR A 53 -0.35 14.73 7.91
C TYR A 53 -1.15 14.71 6.60
N LEU A 54 -1.99 13.69 6.41
CA LEU A 54 -2.90 13.56 5.26
C LEU A 54 -4.14 14.47 5.34
N ASP A 55 -4.41 15.11 6.49
CA ASP A 55 -5.58 16.01 6.66
C ASP A 55 -5.71 17.07 5.55
N PRO A 56 -4.68 17.87 5.23
CA PRO A 56 -4.75 18.82 4.12
C PRO A 56 -4.94 18.15 2.75
N TYR A 57 -4.41 16.94 2.54
CA TYR A 57 -4.60 16.17 1.30
C TYR A 57 -6.07 15.73 1.14
N PHE A 58 -6.67 15.18 2.20
CA PHE A 58 -8.07 14.74 2.20
C PHE A 58 -9.08 15.89 2.18
N LYS A 59 -8.74 17.06 2.71
CA LYS A 59 -9.56 18.27 2.58
C LYS A 59 -9.61 18.83 1.16
N LYS A 60 -8.59 18.54 0.34
CA LYS A 60 -8.51 18.99 -1.06
C LYS A 60 -9.16 18.02 -2.06
N HIS A 61 -9.38 16.76 -1.68
CA HIS A 61 -9.93 15.73 -2.54
C HIS A 61 -11.25 15.17 -2.00
N THR A 62 -12.16 14.78 -2.89
CA THR A 62 -13.29 13.94 -2.49
C THR A 62 -12.80 12.55 -2.07
N LEU A 63 -13.63 11.81 -1.33
CA LEU A 63 -13.29 10.44 -0.88
C LEU A 63 -12.91 9.57 -2.07
N LEU A 64 -13.72 9.63 -3.13
CA LEU A 64 -13.50 8.88 -4.35
C LEU A 64 -12.23 9.31 -5.09
N ALA A 65 -11.96 10.63 -5.18
CA ALA A 65 -10.78 11.12 -5.88
C ALA A 65 -9.48 10.67 -5.21
N ALA A 66 -9.39 10.79 -3.87
CA ALA A 66 -8.23 10.33 -3.12
C ALA A 66 -8.02 8.81 -3.26
N ALA A 67 -9.11 8.04 -3.14
CA ALA A 67 -9.06 6.59 -3.29
C ALA A 67 -8.62 6.15 -4.69
N LEU A 68 -9.08 6.84 -5.74
CA LEU A 68 -8.68 6.55 -7.13
C LEU A 68 -7.21 6.88 -7.39
N ILE A 69 -6.67 7.95 -6.78
CA ILE A 69 -5.24 8.28 -6.86
C ILE A 69 -4.42 7.15 -6.24
N ALA A 70 -4.74 6.74 -5.02
CA ALA A 70 -4.06 5.64 -4.35
C ALA A 70 -4.18 4.32 -5.13
N ALA A 71 -5.39 3.99 -5.60
CA ALA A 71 -5.65 2.82 -6.42
C ALA A 71 -4.80 2.80 -7.69
N PHE A 72 -4.70 3.94 -8.39
CA PHE A 72 -3.85 4.10 -9.57
C PHE A 72 -2.38 3.83 -9.24
N VAL A 73 -1.84 4.45 -8.19
CA VAL A 73 -0.46 4.24 -7.74
C VAL A 73 -0.17 2.77 -7.43
N GLY A 74 -1.08 2.09 -6.74
CA GLY A 74 -0.96 0.66 -6.48
C GLY A 74 -0.93 -0.16 -7.77
N ALA A 75 -1.85 0.11 -8.68
CA ALA A 75 -2.00 -0.61 -9.94
C ALA A 75 -0.82 -0.40 -10.91
N THR A 76 -0.17 0.76 -10.89
CA THR A 76 1.01 1.02 -11.72
C THR A 76 2.30 0.50 -11.09
N THR A 77 2.37 0.42 -9.76
CA THR A 77 3.52 -0.17 -9.05
C THR A 77 3.54 -1.70 -9.18
N GLN A 78 2.38 -2.35 -9.15
CA GLN A 78 2.28 -3.82 -9.10
C GLN A 78 2.94 -4.55 -10.29
N PRO A 79 2.78 -4.12 -11.56
CA PRO A 79 3.47 -4.74 -12.70
C PRO A 79 4.99 -4.67 -12.60
N ILE A 80 5.53 -3.59 -12.02
CA ILE A 80 6.97 -3.41 -11.82
C ILE A 80 7.48 -4.41 -10.78
N ILE A 81 6.73 -4.61 -9.69
CA ILE A 81 7.06 -5.64 -8.69
C ILE A 81 7.08 -7.02 -9.36
N TYR A 82 6.04 -7.35 -10.16
CA TYR A 82 5.89 -8.67 -10.76
C TYR A 82 6.87 -8.99 -11.88
N SER A 83 7.37 -7.98 -12.60
CA SER A 83 8.41 -8.19 -13.59
C SER A 83 9.74 -8.63 -12.96
N ILE A 84 9.98 -8.24 -11.70
CA ILE A 84 11.17 -8.63 -10.93
C ILE A 84 10.92 -9.92 -10.14
N THR A 85 9.79 -10.00 -9.43
CA THR A 85 9.42 -11.18 -8.64
C THR A 85 7.93 -11.44 -8.77
N PRO A 86 7.52 -12.47 -9.52
CA PRO A 86 6.13 -12.87 -9.65
C PRO A 86 5.47 -13.13 -8.28
N PHE A 87 4.15 -12.95 -8.22
CA PHE A 87 3.42 -13.17 -6.99
C PHE A 87 3.56 -14.63 -6.50
N PRO A 88 3.82 -14.87 -5.21
CA PRO A 88 3.96 -16.22 -4.67
C PRO A 88 2.69 -17.04 -4.90
N LYS A 89 2.83 -18.26 -5.42
CA LYS A 89 1.70 -19.20 -5.60
C LYS A 89 1.43 -20.06 -4.36
N ASN A 90 2.41 -20.14 -3.46
CA ASN A 90 2.37 -20.96 -2.25
C ASN A 90 3.15 -20.28 -1.12
N LEU A 91 2.47 -20.01 -0.01
CA LEU A 91 3.07 -19.34 1.15
C LEU A 91 4.03 -20.22 1.96
N ASN A 92 4.07 -21.53 1.69
CA ASN A 92 5.00 -22.44 2.35
C ASN A 92 6.45 -22.26 1.88
N ASN A 93 6.67 -21.63 0.73
CA ASN A 93 8.01 -21.22 0.31
C ASN A 93 8.36 -19.88 0.96
N VAL A 94 8.67 -19.93 2.26
CA VAL A 94 8.93 -18.74 3.09
C VAL A 94 10.05 -17.89 2.51
N ASN A 95 11.13 -18.49 2.01
CA ASN A 95 12.23 -17.76 1.40
C ASN A 95 11.78 -16.95 0.17
N TYR A 96 10.96 -17.56 -0.70
CA TYR A 96 10.43 -16.86 -1.87
C TYR A 96 9.46 -15.74 -1.48
N VAL A 97 8.59 -15.98 -0.49
CA VAL A 97 7.68 -14.95 0.04
C VAL A 97 8.48 -13.78 0.62
N LEU A 98 9.56 -14.04 1.37
CA LEU A 98 10.42 -13.00 1.91
C LEU A 98 11.09 -12.17 0.81
N ILE A 99 11.64 -12.81 -0.22
CA ILE A 99 12.22 -12.11 -1.38
C ILE A 99 11.16 -11.23 -2.07
N PHE A 100 9.96 -11.77 -2.28
CA PHE A 100 8.84 -11.03 -2.86
C PHE A 100 8.46 -9.80 -2.01
N LEU A 101 8.37 -9.94 -0.69
CA LEU A 101 8.06 -8.84 0.22
C LEU A 101 9.18 -7.78 0.23
N ILE A 102 10.45 -8.19 0.26
CA ILE A 102 11.59 -7.27 0.19
C ILE A 102 11.55 -6.47 -1.11
N ASN A 103 11.33 -7.13 -2.25
CA ASN A 103 11.23 -6.46 -3.55
C ASN A 103 10.00 -5.55 -3.60
N SER A 104 8.87 -5.96 -3.02
CA SER A 104 7.67 -5.12 -2.92
C SER A 104 7.94 -3.85 -2.11
N PHE A 105 8.65 -3.96 -0.99
CA PHE A 105 9.05 -2.83 -0.17
C PHE A 105 9.97 -1.88 -0.95
N ILE A 106 11.04 -2.40 -1.57
CA ILE A 106 12.02 -1.60 -2.31
C ILE A 106 11.36 -0.86 -3.47
N ILE A 107 10.57 -1.56 -4.30
CA ILE A 107 9.93 -0.94 -5.46
C ILE A 107 8.89 0.09 -5.06
N SER A 108 8.10 -0.18 -4.01
CA SER A 108 7.13 0.81 -3.51
C SER A 108 7.84 2.04 -2.94
N ALA A 109 8.91 1.86 -2.17
CA ALA A 109 9.73 2.95 -1.65
C ALA A 109 10.37 3.81 -2.76
N LEU A 110 10.77 3.20 -3.87
CA LEU A 110 11.32 3.90 -5.02
C LEU A 110 10.24 4.56 -5.89
N TYR A 111 9.01 4.03 -5.90
CA TYR A 111 7.91 4.60 -6.67
C TYR A 111 7.55 6.02 -6.21
N GLY A 112 7.76 6.33 -4.92
CA GLY A 112 7.66 7.70 -4.39
C GLY A 112 8.51 8.72 -5.17
N PHE A 113 9.71 8.34 -5.62
CA PHE A 113 10.54 9.22 -6.46
C PHE A 113 9.95 9.44 -7.85
N ILE A 114 9.32 8.42 -8.44
CA ILE A 114 8.66 8.55 -9.74
C ILE A 114 7.49 9.53 -9.62
N MET A 115 6.69 9.42 -8.55
CA MET A 115 5.59 10.35 -8.30
C MET A 115 6.07 11.80 -8.14
N LYS A 116 7.15 12.01 -7.39
CA LYS A 116 7.76 13.34 -7.21
C LYS A 116 8.37 13.90 -8.50
N ALA A 117 9.13 13.08 -9.22
CA ALA A 117 9.78 13.49 -10.47
C ALA A 117 8.76 13.87 -11.56
N THR A 118 7.63 13.17 -11.61
CA THR A 118 6.55 13.44 -12.57
C THR A 118 5.64 14.60 -12.16
N LYS A 119 5.68 15.04 -10.90
CA LYS A 119 4.75 16.04 -10.32
C LYS A 119 3.28 15.68 -10.54
N LEU A 120 2.98 14.39 -10.64
CA LEU A 120 1.64 13.89 -10.98
C LEU A 120 0.62 14.17 -9.87
N PHE A 121 1.07 14.20 -8.61
CA PHE A 121 0.24 14.42 -7.43
C PHE A 121 0.74 15.60 -6.59
N PRO A 122 0.65 16.84 -7.09
CA PRO A 122 1.29 18.01 -6.48
C PRO A 122 0.74 18.32 -5.08
N ILE A 123 -0.53 18.08 -4.83
CA ILE A 123 -1.14 18.28 -3.50
C ILE A 123 -0.60 17.26 -2.50
N LEU A 124 -0.43 15.98 -2.89
CA LEU A 124 0.14 14.95 -2.03
C LEU A 124 1.61 15.27 -1.71
N GLU A 125 2.33 15.81 -2.69
CA GLU A 125 3.72 16.27 -2.53
C GLU A 125 3.83 17.45 -1.55
N GLU A 126 3.06 18.52 -1.77
CA GLU A 126 3.10 19.75 -0.96
C GLU A 126 2.65 19.52 0.49
N THR A 127 1.80 18.51 0.72
CA THR A 127 1.20 18.27 2.03
C THR A 127 1.87 17.11 2.77
N TYR A 128 1.62 15.88 2.35
CA TYR A 128 2.05 14.66 3.04
C TYR A 128 3.55 14.46 2.95
N TYR A 129 4.11 14.47 1.73
CA TYR A 129 5.53 14.20 1.53
C TYR A 129 6.41 15.29 2.14
N LYS A 130 6.05 16.56 1.93
CA LYS A 130 6.79 17.69 2.52
C LYS A 130 6.88 17.58 4.04
N LYS A 131 5.77 17.29 4.74
CA LYS A 131 5.77 17.10 6.21
C LYS A 131 6.63 15.90 6.65
N LEU A 132 6.55 14.78 5.95
CA LEU A 132 7.38 13.61 6.27
C LEU A 132 8.87 13.90 6.13
N GLU A 133 9.23 14.67 5.10
CA GLU A 133 10.62 15.07 4.85
C GLU A 133 11.11 16.13 5.83
N GLU A 134 10.27 17.08 6.24
CA GLU A 134 10.59 18.05 7.28
C GLU A 134 10.94 17.35 8.61
N GLU A 135 10.27 16.25 8.95
CA GLU A 135 10.51 15.55 10.21
C GLU A 135 11.60 14.48 10.16
N GLY A 136 11.84 13.85 9.01
CA GLY A 136 12.73 12.69 8.91
C GLY A 136 13.43 12.52 7.57
N GLY A 137 13.39 13.56 6.73
CA GLY A 137 13.99 13.56 5.40
C GLY A 137 13.35 12.57 4.42
N VAL A 138 13.98 12.47 3.26
CA VAL A 138 13.54 11.60 2.17
C VAL A 138 13.44 10.14 2.60
N ILE A 139 14.33 9.68 3.48
CA ILE A 139 14.35 8.30 3.99
C ILE A 139 13.02 7.95 4.68
N ARG A 140 12.47 8.86 5.48
CA ARG A 140 11.19 8.63 6.15
C ARG A 140 10.04 8.51 5.15
N SER A 141 10.02 9.36 4.11
CA SER A 141 9.01 9.25 3.06
C SER A 141 9.06 7.92 2.32
N MET A 142 10.26 7.48 1.93
CA MET A 142 10.48 6.19 1.27
C MET A 142 10.06 5.02 2.16
N TYR A 143 10.36 5.11 3.47
CA TYR A 143 9.97 4.08 4.41
C TYR A 143 8.44 3.92 4.46
N HIS A 144 7.68 5.02 4.54
CA HIS A 144 6.22 4.97 4.54
C HIS A 144 5.64 4.40 3.23
N ASP A 145 6.21 4.77 2.08
CA ASP A 145 5.80 4.21 0.78
C ASP A 145 6.08 2.69 0.71
N GLY A 146 7.26 2.27 1.18
CA GLY A 146 7.65 0.86 1.27
C GLY A 146 6.73 0.04 2.18
N ILE A 147 6.41 0.57 3.36
CA ILE A 147 5.48 -0.06 4.31
C ILE A 147 4.08 -0.16 3.72
N SER A 148 3.60 0.88 3.02
CA SER A 148 2.29 0.84 2.35
C SER A 148 2.22 -0.28 1.32
N GLY A 149 3.30 -0.47 0.54
CA GLY A 149 3.42 -1.62 -0.37
C GLY A 149 3.28 -2.96 0.34
N LEU A 150 3.93 -3.14 1.49
CA LEU A 150 3.81 -4.37 2.29
C LEU A 150 2.39 -4.59 2.82
N ILE A 151 1.74 -3.55 3.36
CA ILE A 151 0.36 -3.62 3.86
C ILE A 151 -0.58 -4.11 2.77
N VAL A 152 -0.43 -3.60 1.55
CA VAL A 152 -1.21 -4.05 0.39
C VAL A 152 -0.92 -5.52 0.08
N GLN A 153 0.34 -5.94 0.01
CA GLN A 153 0.68 -7.36 -0.27
C GLN A 153 0.13 -8.31 0.80
N PHE A 154 0.20 -7.96 2.08
CA PHE A 154 -0.37 -8.75 3.16
C PHE A 154 -1.90 -8.84 3.06
N THR A 155 -2.56 -7.74 2.73
CA THR A 155 -4.01 -7.72 2.54
C THR A 155 -4.42 -8.63 1.38
N ILE A 156 -3.68 -8.59 0.27
CA ILE A 156 -3.89 -9.47 -0.88
C ILE A 156 -3.67 -10.94 -0.50
N PHE A 157 -2.62 -11.27 0.25
CA PHE A 157 -2.43 -12.65 0.74
C PHE A 157 -3.63 -13.14 1.54
N ILE A 158 -4.14 -12.32 2.48
CA ILE A 158 -5.32 -12.67 3.28
C ILE A 158 -6.53 -12.92 2.38
N ILE A 159 -6.81 -12.02 1.42
CA ILE A 159 -7.93 -12.16 0.49
C ILE A 159 -7.82 -13.46 -0.32
N LEU A 160 -6.63 -13.78 -0.84
CA LEU A 160 -6.43 -14.98 -1.66
C LEU A 160 -6.51 -16.28 -0.84
N ILE A 161 -6.09 -16.27 0.43
CA ILE A 161 -6.28 -17.39 1.36
C ILE A 161 -7.78 -17.61 1.60
N LEU A 162 -8.50 -16.54 1.97
CA LEU A 162 -9.93 -16.62 2.26
C LEU A 162 -10.74 -17.02 1.03
N GLY A 163 -10.45 -16.43 -0.13
CA GLY A 163 -11.09 -16.80 -1.39
C GLY A 163 -10.87 -18.27 -1.74
N LYS A 164 -9.66 -18.81 -1.52
CA LYS A 164 -9.40 -20.23 -1.72
C LYS A 164 -10.16 -21.13 -0.74
N MET A 165 -10.38 -20.68 0.49
CA MET A 165 -11.17 -21.43 1.49
C MET A 165 -12.66 -21.46 1.16
N ILE A 166 -13.19 -20.38 0.59
CA ILE A 166 -14.63 -20.26 0.25
C ILE A 166 -15.00 -21.02 -1.03
N ILE A 167 -14.11 -21.06 -2.02
CA ILE A 167 -14.36 -21.70 -3.34
C ILE A 167 -14.08 -23.23 -3.30
N LYS A 168 -13.60 -23.75 -2.18
CA LYS A 168 -13.48 -25.21 -1.95
C LYS A 168 -14.85 -25.85 -1.81
#